data_AF-A0A938GET4-F1
#
_entry.id   AF-A0A938GET4-F1
#
_cell.length_a   1.000
_cell.length_b   1.000
_cell.length_c   1.000
_cell.angle_alpha   90.00
_cell.angle_beta   90.00
_cell.angle_gamma   90.00
#
_symmetry.space_group_name_H-M   'P 1'
#
loop_
_entity.id
_entity.type
_entity.pdbx_description
1 polymer ?
#
loop_
_entity_poly.entity_id
_entity_poly.type
_entity_poly.pdbx_seq_one_letter_code
_entity_poly.pdbx_strand_id
1 'polypeptide(L)'
;MAFYIRVEASVESVRKVAQMLTPERVSDVEQLRELFEAKFSEALKTAGKQMEFHELFTERIKFRDEVQVEKENADAEIAKREQKRRNDEDTAKQTRAVTEIKANEEAEARKVIEARRQEVEAKRLEADESIRLRTEDMNRAVQEREFTVKKEKQRLEQEALQEGEEARVRRERTVSLAEMDKEVKVAESAVEVQRKRATVVAEEKAVVQQQEEKTNIEARMTAERVREVTLIEAEMNAKKDQVEKVVAADAQKEAERHLAEAEKIKTITAADAAREAALRDAERLQTIADAEAKASDKKRHAMEQEAEGLAAREAARGLAEARVITAKATAKKADAGAVRELGLAEAEVIKAKGHSHADITQQQAEAEAEGVKEKELAIATGIEAKGLAEAKGIEEKAKAMKLLHAASQQHEEFRIKLAKERDVELAAIHVQKDIARAHSEIVAEVLKHANIDIVGGENDFFEKVVRAVGNGKAVDRLVGSSETLTEIKNSFFNGDPEFFKERLRAWVKDFGIRSEDLKNLTVAALLAKLLASTKDSSLQSVIQSAQTMAQESGLADVLAATALSEQETAKA
;
A
#
# COMPACT_ATOMS: atom_id res chain seq x y z
N MET A 1 -68.79 13.36 -57.05
CA MET A 1 -69.44 12.07 -56.73
C MET A 1 -70.94 12.29 -56.67
N ALA A 2 -71.72 11.70 -57.57
CA ALA A 2 -73.18 11.71 -57.45
C ALA A 2 -73.59 10.50 -56.60
N PHE A 3 -74.21 10.76 -55.44
CA PHE A 3 -74.72 9.71 -54.55
C PHE A 3 -76.20 9.48 -54.84
N TYR A 4 -76.58 8.22 -55.10
CA TYR A 4 -77.97 7.83 -55.30
C TYR A 4 -78.53 7.25 -54.00
N ILE A 5 -79.67 7.80 -53.55
CA ILE A 5 -80.38 7.30 -52.37
C ILE A 5 -81.40 6.27 -52.84
N ARG A 6 -81.32 5.03 -52.32
CA ARG A 6 -82.38 4.03 -52.47
C ARG A 6 -83.28 4.11 -51.25
N VAL A 7 -84.54 4.51 -51.46
CA VAL A 7 -85.57 4.42 -50.42
C VAL A 7 -86.08 2.98 -50.39
N GLU A 8 -86.14 2.40 -49.19
CA GLU A 8 -86.67 1.06 -48.97
C GLU A 8 -88.18 1.06 -49.27
N ALA A 9 -88.61 0.19 -50.20
CA ALA A 9 -89.96 0.19 -50.77
C ALA A 9 -91.01 -0.50 -49.87
N SER A 10 -91.04 -0.15 -48.58
CA SER A 10 -92.09 -0.62 -47.67
C SER A 10 -93.23 0.41 -47.58
N VAL A 11 -94.47 -0.07 -47.55
CA VAL A 11 -95.67 0.78 -47.55
C VAL A 11 -95.73 1.69 -46.32
N GLU A 12 -95.22 1.24 -45.17
CA GLU A 12 -95.17 2.03 -43.93
C GLU A 12 -94.15 3.16 -43.99
N SER A 13 -92.95 2.91 -44.53
CA SER A 13 -91.90 3.93 -44.67
C SER A 13 -92.33 5.04 -45.62
N VAL A 14 -92.96 4.68 -46.75
CA VAL A 14 -93.52 5.64 -47.71
C VAL A 14 -94.65 6.47 -47.08
N ARG A 15 -95.50 5.85 -46.25
CA ARG A 15 -96.61 6.55 -45.56
C ARG A 15 -96.10 7.55 -44.52
N LYS A 16 -95.04 7.21 -43.78
CA LYS A 16 -94.44 8.09 -42.76
C LYS A 16 -93.79 9.32 -43.39
N VAL A 17 -93.12 9.13 -44.53
CA VAL A 17 -92.52 10.23 -45.31
C VAL A 17 -93.61 11.12 -45.92
N ALA A 18 -94.68 10.52 -46.46
CA ALA A 18 -95.82 11.26 -47.01
C ALA A 18 -96.62 12.04 -45.95
N GLN A 19 -96.61 11.61 -44.68
CA GLN A 19 -97.25 12.36 -43.59
C GLN A 19 -96.42 13.55 -43.09
N MET A 20 -95.09 13.48 -43.19
CA MET A 20 -94.20 14.61 -42.82
C MET A 20 -94.13 15.69 -43.90
N LEU A 21 -94.39 15.32 -45.16
CA LEU A 21 -94.32 16.20 -46.31
C LEU A 21 -95.72 16.58 -46.77
N THR A 22 -96.17 17.80 -46.48
CA THR A 22 -97.41 18.35 -47.06
C THR A 22 -97.25 18.57 -48.57
N PRO A 23 -98.34 18.46 -49.38
CA PRO A 23 -98.28 18.60 -50.84
C PRO A 23 -97.62 19.90 -51.34
N GLU A 24 -97.76 20.97 -50.54
CA GLU A 24 -97.16 22.29 -50.78
C GLU A 24 -95.65 22.32 -50.55
N ARG A 25 -95.10 21.49 -49.65
CA ARG A 25 -93.66 21.42 -49.34
C ARG A 25 -92.88 20.50 -50.28
N VAL A 26 -93.57 19.58 -50.96
CA VAL A 26 -92.97 18.66 -51.95
C VAL A 26 -92.80 19.32 -53.31
N SER A 27 -93.58 20.36 -53.59
CA SER A 27 -93.56 21.07 -54.88
C SER A 27 -92.44 22.12 -54.96
N ASP A 28 -91.84 22.49 -53.82
CA ASP A 28 -90.71 23.41 -53.73
C ASP A 28 -89.38 22.64 -53.58
N VAL A 29 -88.54 22.72 -54.61
CA VAL A 29 -87.26 21.98 -54.70
C VAL A 29 -86.26 22.48 -53.65
N GLU A 30 -86.33 23.75 -53.23
CA GLU A 30 -85.43 24.28 -52.21
C GLU A 30 -85.76 23.73 -50.81
N GLN A 31 -87.04 23.69 -50.45
CA GLN A 31 -87.49 23.20 -49.13
C GLN A 31 -87.23 21.70 -48.94
N LEU A 32 -87.41 20.90 -49.99
CA LEU A 32 -87.05 19.48 -49.97
C LEU A 32 -85.55 19.31 -49.72
N ARG A 33 -84.71 20.10 -50.38
CA ARG A 33 -83.27 20.01 -50.26
C ARG A 33 -82.80 20.37 -48.84
N GLU A 34 -83.36 21.41 -48.24
CA GLU A 34 -83.02 21.84 -46.87
C GLU A 34 -83.40 20.77 -45.81
N LEU A 35 -84.58 20.16 -45.93
CA LEU A 35 -85.04 19.08 -45.03
C LEU A 35 -84.14 17.84 -45.11
N PHE A 36 -83.79 17.44 -46.33
CA PHE A 36 -82.93 16.28 -46.54
C PHE A 36 -81.48 16.55 -46.14
N GLU A 37 -80.95 17.74 -46.40
CA GLU A 37 -79.59 18.13 -46.01
C GLU A 37 -79.42 18.16 -44.48
N ALA A 38 -80.41 18.68 -43.75
CA ALA A 38 -80.41 18.66 -42.29
C ALA A 38 -80.40 17.24 -41.72
N LYS A 39 -81.24 16.34 -42.26
CA LYS A 39 -81.31 14.94 -41.80
C LYS A 39 -80.09 14.12 -42.22
N PHE A 40 -79.51 14.41 -43.37
CA PHE A 40 -78.28 13.76 -43.84
C PHE A 40 -77.06 14.20 -43.01
N SER A 41 -76.99 15.49 -42.64
CA SER A 41 -75.97 16.02 -41.73
C SER A 41 -76.07 15.38 -40.34
N GLU A 42 -77.29 15.20 -39.82
CA GLU A 42 -77.53 14.52 -38.54
C GLU A 42 -77.12 13.03 -38.59
N ALA A 43 -77.44 12.33 -39.68
CA ALA A 43 -77.05 10.93 -39.88
C ALA A 43 -75.53 10.77 -40.04
N LEU A 44 -74.86 11.64 -40.80
CA LEU A 44 -73.40 11.65 -40.94
C LEU A 44 -72.70 11.95 -39.62
N LYS A 45 -73.19 12.91 -38.83
CA LYS A 45 -72.65 13.19 -37.48
C LYS A 45 -72.82 12.01 -36.54
N THR A 46 -73.93 11.27 -36.66
CA THR A 46 -74.20 10.10 -35.82
C THR A 46 -73.31 8.91 -36.22
N ALA A 47 -73.14 8.67 -37.52
CA ALA A 47 -72.24 7.65 -38.04
C ALA A 47 -70.76 7.97 -37.70
N GLY A 48 -70.33 9.23 -37.84
CA GLY A 48 -68.99 9.69 -37.46
C GLY A 48 -68.71 9.46 -35.96
N LYS A 49 -69.67 9.80 -35.09
CA LYS A 49 -69.56 9.52 -33.64
C LYS A 49 -69.48 8.02 -33.33
N GLN A 50 -70.17 7.17 -34.09
CA GLN A 50 -70.09 5.71 -33.89
C GLN A 50 -68.73 5.15 -34.35
N MET A 51 -68.15 5.67 -35.44
CA MET A 51 -66.83 5.26 -35.91
C MET A 51 -65.72 5.67 -34.92
N GLU A 52 -65.75 6.90 -34.42
CA GLU A 52 -64.82 7.41 -33.41
C GLU A 52 -64.90 6.60 -32.11
N PHE A 53 -66.11 6.19 -31.69
CA PHE A 53 -66.30 5.35 -30.51
C PHE A 53 -65.77 3.92 -30.69
N HIS A 54 -65.86 3.35 -31.90
CA HIS A 54 -65.31 2.03 -32.20
C HIS A 54 -63.77 2.01 -32.19
N GLU A 55 -63.15 3.08 -32.72
CA GLU A 55 -61.69 3.26 -32.66
C GLU A 55 -61.22 3.40 -31.21
N LEU A 56 -61.88 4.21 -30.39
CA LEU A 56 -61.61 4.34 -28.95
C LEU A 56 -61.73 3.01 -28.20
N PHE A 57 -62.71 2.16 -28.52
CA PHE A 57 -62.80 0.82 -27.91
C PHE A 57 -61.67 -0.09 -28.34
N THR A 58 -61.28 -0.03 -29.62
CA THR A 58 -60.21 -0.85 -30.18
C THR A 58 -58.86 -0.47 -29.59
N GLU A 59 -58.58 0.83 -29.47
CA GLU A 59 -57.37 1.36 -28.82
C GLU A 59 -57.35 1.02 -27.32
N ARG A 60 -58.49 1.08 -26.63
CA ARG A 60 -58.59 0.69 -25.22
C ARG A 60 -58.34 -0.80 -24.99
N ILE A 61 -58.72 -1.67 -25.93
CA ILE A 61 -58.40 -3.10 -25.85
C ILE A 61 -56.90 -3.29 -26.03
N LYS A 62 -56.30 -2.69 -27.07
CA LYS A 62 -54.84 -2.77 -27.31
C LYS A 62 -54.02 -2.24 -26.14
N PHE A 63 -54.37 -1.07 -25.61
CA PHE A 63 -53.69 -0.46 -24.46
C PHE A 63 -53.80 -1.32 -23.19
N ARG A 64 -54.96 -1.94 -22.95
CA ARG A 64 -55.12 -2.87 -21.82
C ARG A 64 -54.27 -4.12 -21.97
N ASP A 65 -54.22 -4.69 -23.17
CA ASP A 65 -53.42 -5.88 -23.46
C ASP A 65 -51.91 -5.56 -23.33
N GLU A 66 -51.47 -4.39 -23.82
CA GLU A 66 -50.10 -3.89 -23.63
C GLU A 66 -49.75 -3.68 -22.15
N VAL A 67 -50.62 -3.02 -21.38
CA VAL A 67 -50.40 -2.82 -19.94
C VAL A 67 -50.38 -4.14 -19.18
N GLN A 68 -51.17 -5.13 -19.59
CA GLN A 68 -51.16 -6.45 -18.98
C GLN A 68 -49.85 -7.20 -19.26
N VAL A 69 -49.38 -7.18 -20.52
CA VAL A 69 -48.09 -7.76 -20.90
C VAL A 69 -46.93 -7.07 -20.19
N GLU A 70 -46.98 -5.74 -20.06
CA GLU A 70 -45.94 -4.98 -19.36
C GLU A 70 -45.91 -5.29 -17.86
N LYS A 71 -47.08 -5.47 -17.21
CA LYS A 71 -47.15 -5.95 -15.82
C LYS A 71 -46.61 -7.37 -15.66
N GLU A 72 -46.99 -8.30 -16.52
CA GLU A 72 -46.50 -9.68 -16.48
C GLU A 72 -44.97 -9.74 -16.70
N ASN A 73 -44.43 -8.89 -17.59
CA ASN A 73 -43.00 -8.76 -17.80
C ASN A 73 -42.28 -8.15 -16.59
N ALA A 74 -42.84 -7.11 -15.96
CA ALA A 74 -42.29 -6.50 -14.77
C ALA A 74 -42.28 -7.48 -13.59
N ASP A 75 -43.37 -8.22 -13.38
CA ASP A 75 -43.47 -9.25 -12.34
C ASP A 75 -42.47 -10.40 -12.59
N ALA A 76 -42.32 -10.83 -13.85
CA ALA A 76 -41.32 -11.84 -14.23
C ALA A 76 -39.88 -11.34 -14.02
N GLU A 77 -39.61 -10.05 -14.24
CA GLU A 77 -38.30 -9.46 -14.00
C GLU A 77 -37.98 -9.33 -12.51
N ILE A 78 -38.97 -8.95 -11.69
CA ILE A 78 -38.87 -8.92 -10.22
C ILE A 78 -38.59 -10.32 -9.68
N ALA A 79 -39.33 -11.33 -10.15
CA ALA A 79 -39.12 -12.72 -9.76
C ALA A 79 -37.72 -13.23 -10.14
N LYS A 80 -37.21 -12.89 -11.34
CA LYS A 80 -35.84 -13.23 -11.76
C LYS A 80 -34.78 -12.56 -10.90
N ARG A 81 -34.94 -11.28 -10.55
CA ARG A 81 -34.01 -10.56 -9.67
C ARG A 81 -34.02 -11.13 -8.25
N GLU A 82 -35.18 -11.48 -7.73
CA GLU A 82 -35.28 -12.10 -6.41
C GLU A 82 -34.66 -13.49 -6.37
N GLN A 83 -34.88 -14.30 -7.40
CA GLN A 83 -34.25 -15.62 -7.53
C GLN A 83 -32.72 -15.51 -7.65
N LYS A 84 -32.22 -14.54 -8.43
CA LYS A 84 -30.77 -14.28 -8.51
C LYS A 84 -30.20 -13.87 -7.16
N ARG A 85 -30.88 -12.99 -6.41
CA ARG A 85 -30.48 -12.60 -5.06
C ARG A 85 -30.41 -13.80 -4.11
N ARG A 86 -31.39 -14.71 -4.14
CA ARG A 86 -31.38 -15.93 -3.32
C ARG A 86 -30.20 -16.85 -3.69
N ASN A 87 -29.95 -17.06 -4.98
CA ASN A 87 -28.81 -17.86 -5.44
C ASN A 87 -27.46 -17.25 -5.04
N ASP A 88 -27.32 -15.93 -5.15
CA ASP A 88 -26.12 -15.20 -4.75
C ASP A 88 -25.91 -15.25 -3.22
N GLU A 89 -26.98 -15.15 -2.43
CA GLU A 89 -26.94 -15.31 -0.98
C GLU A 89 -26.56 -16.73 -0.55
N ASP A 90 -27.10 -17.76 -1.21
CA ASP A 90 -26.81 -19.15 -0.87
C ASP A 90 -25.39 -19.56 -1.29
N THR A 91 -24.92 -19.09 -2.45
CA THR A 91 -23.51 -19.28 -2.86
C THR A 91 -22.54 -18.56 -1.93
N ALA A 92 -22.87 -17.35 -1.48
CA ALA A 92 -22.07 -16.62 -0.49
C ALA A 92 -22.04 -17.35 0.87
N LYS A 93 -23.18 -17.88 1.34
CA LYS A 93 -23.25 -18.68 2.58
C LYS A 93 -22.42 -19.96 2.47
N GLN A 94 -22.54 -20.70 1.37
CA GLN A 94 -21.74 -21.90 1.13
C GLN A 94 -20.25 -21.58 1.07
N THR A 95 -19.87 -20.52 0.38
CA THR A 95 -18.46 -20.09 0.28
C THR A 95 -17.92 -19.72 1.65
N ARG A 96 -18.67 -18.96 2.47
CA ARG A 96 -18.29 -18.62 3.85
C ARG A 96 -18.11 -19.86 4.72
N ALA A 97 -19.06 -20.79 4.68
CA ALA A 97 -18.97 -22.04 5.45
C ALA A 97 -17.74 -22.88 5.03
N VAL A 98 -17.46 -22.97 3.72
CA VAL A 98 -16.26 -23.66 3.22
C VAL A 98 -14.98 -22.97 3.68
N THR A 99 -14.93 -21.63 3.64
CA THR A 99 -13.73 -20.90 4.12
C THR A 99 -13.52 -21.04 5.61
N GLU A 100 -14.59 -21.07 6.41
CA GLU A 100 -14.52 -21.25 7.85
C GLU A 100 -14.04 -22.66 8.21
N ILE A 101 -14.59 -23.69 7.56
CA ILE A 101 -14.14 -25.08 7.74
C ILE A 101 -12.67 -25.22 7.34
N LYS A 102 -12.27 -24.70 6.17
CA LYS A 102 -10.86 -24.74 5.73
C LYS A 102 -9.93 -24.03 6.70
N ALA A 103 -10.30 -22.85 7.20
CA ALA A 103 -9.50 -22.12 8.17
C ALA A 103 -9.36 -22.89 9.50
N ASN A 104 -10.42 -23.54 9.95
CA ASN A 104 -10.40 -24.36 11.17
C ASN A 104 -9.56 -25.63 10.98
N GLU A 105 -9.71 -26.34 9.86
CA GLU A 105 -8.89 -27.52 9.53
C GLU A 105 -7.41 -27.16 9.38
N GLU A 106 -7.08 -26.04 8.73
CA GLU A 106 -5.69 -25.56 8.64
C GLU A 106 -5.13 -25.17 10.01
N ALA A 107 -5.93 -24.53 10.87
CA ALA A 107 -5.51 -24.19 12.23
C ALA A 107 -5.26 -25.44 13.08
N GLU A 108 -6.12 -26.46 12.99
CA GLU A 108 -5.91 -27.75 13.64
C GLU A 108 -4.68 -28.48 13.09
N ALA A 109 -4.50 -28.52 11.76
CA ALA A 109 -3.32 -29.11 11.13
C ALA A 109 -2.04 -28.43 11.61
N ARG A 110 -2.01 -27.09 11.70
CA ARG A 110 -0.87 -26.34 12.25
C ARG A 110 -0.59 -26.69 13.71
N LYS A 111 -1.63 -26.77 14.55
CA LYS A 111 -1.48 -27.20 15.97
C LYS A 111 -0.87 -28.59 16.07
N VAL A 112 -1.31 -29.53 15.24
CA VAL A 112 -0.77 -30.90 15.22
C VAL A 112 0.69 -30.91 14.76
N ILE A 113 1.04 -30.14 13.72
CA ILE A 113 2.42 -30.03 13.23
C ILE A 113 3.34 -29.42 14.29
N GLU A 114 2.91 -28.34 14.94
CA GLU A 114 3.70 -27.70 16.01
C GLU A 114 3.84 -28.62 17.23
N ALA A 115 2.78 -29.30 17.66
CA ALA A 115 2.84 -30.27 18.75
C ALA A 115 3.80 -31.42 18.43
N ARG A 116 3.78 -31.95 17.19
CA ARG A 116 4.74 -32.96 16.73
C ARG A 116 6.17 -32.41 16.71
N ARG A 117 6.36 -31.16 16.31
CA ARG A 117 7.67 -30.50 16.32
C ARG A 117 8.20 -30.37 17.74
N GLN A 118 7.38 -29.92 18.68
CA GLN A 118 7.74 -29.83 20.10
C GLN A 118 8.08 -31.20 20.68
N GLU A 119 7.34 -32.25 20.33
CA GLU A 119 7.64 -33.62 20.77
C GLU A 119 9.01 -34.10 20.25
N VAL A 120 9.35 -33.82 18.98
CA VAL A 120 10.64 -34.17 18.39
C VAL A 120 11.78 -33.37 19.01
N GLU A 121 11.61 -32.05 19.19
CA GLU A 121 12.61 -31.20 19.84
C GLU A 121 12.83 -31.61 21.31
N ALA A 122 11.78 -31.97 22.04
CA ALA A 122 11.88 -32.45 23.42
C ALA A 122 12.70 -33.75 23.50
N LYS A 123 12.43 -34.72 22.63
CA LYS A 123 13.21 -35.97 22.56
C LYS A 123 14.66 -35.73 22.16
N ARG A 124 14.91 -34.74 21.29
CA ARG A 124 16.27 -34.33 20.91
C ARG A 124 17.01 -33.72 22.08
N LEU A 125 16.37 -32.81 22.83
CA LEU A 125 16.95 -32.20 24.02
C LEU A 125 17.26 -33.24 25.11
N GLU A 126 16.35 -34.18 25.35
CA GLU A 126 16.56 -35.29 26.29
C GLU A 126 17.76 -36.17 25.86
N ALA A 127 17.88 -36.45 24.56
CA ALA A 127 19.05 -37.16 24.02
C ALA A 127 20.34 -36.35 24.22
N ASP A 128 20.34 -35.05 23.90
CA ASP A 128 21.50 -34.16 24.06
C ASP A 128 21.90 -33.99 25.53
N GLU A 129 20.94 -33.95 26.46
CA GLU A 129 21.19 -33.92 27.90
C GLU A 129 21.81 -35.24 28.37
N SER A 130 21.31 -36.39 27.90
CA SER A 130 21.90 -37.70 28.22
C SER A 130 23.33 -37.85 27.69
N ILE A 131 23.62 -37.27 26.52
CA ILE A 131 24.97 -37.24 25.93
C ILE A 131 25.88 -36.33 26.75
N ARG A 132 25.40 -35.15 27.16
CA ARG A 132 26.16 -34.22 28.00
C ARG A 132 26.49 -34.80 29.36
N LEU A 133 25.51 -35.38 30.06
CA LEU A 133 25.72 -36.05 31.35
C LEU A 133 26.77 -37.17 31.24
N ARG A 134 26.67 -38.03 30.21
CA ARG A 134 27.68 -39.06 29.96
C ARG A 134 29.07 -38.48 29.66
N THR A 135 29.12 -37.36 28.96
CA THR A 135 30.38 -36.67 28.64
C THR A 135 31.00 -36.06 29.90
N GLU A 136 30.19 -35.45 30.77
CA GLU A 136 30.64 -34.94 32.06
C GLU A 136 31.09 -36.07 33.00
N ASP A 137 30.35 -37.18 33.08
CA ASP A 137 30.75 -38.35 33.85
C ASP A 137 32.06 -38.96 33.32
N MET A 138 32.23 -39.02 31.98
CA MET A 138 33.48 -39.46 31.37
C MET A 138 34.63 -38.50 31.71
N ASN A 139 34.42 -37.19 31.60
CA ASN A 139 35.43 -36.19 31.95
C ASN A 139 35.79 -36.23 33.43
N ARG A 140 34.81 -36.46 34.32
CA ARG A 140 35.05 -36.65 35.76
C ARG A 140 35.87 -37.91 36.01
N ALA A 141 35.56 -39.01 35.34
CA ALA A 141 36.35 -40.24 35.43
C ALA A 141 37.79 -40.06 34.89
N VAL A 142 37.98 -39.26 33.83
CA VAL A 142 39.31 -38.89 33.32
C VAL A 142 40.06 -38.05 34.35
N GLN A 143 39.43 -37.01 34.91
CA GLN A 143 40.05 -36.17 35.94
C GLN A 143 40.40 -36.95 37.21
N GLU A 144 39.53 -37.84 37.67
CA GLU A 144 39.80 -38.73 38.81
C GLU A 144 40.99 -39.65 38.53
N ARG A 145 41.09 -40.22 37.31
CA ARG A 145 42.26 -41.01 36.89
C ARG A 145 43.52 -40.18 36.81
N GLU A 146 43.48 -38.99 36.20
CA GLU A 146 44.63 -38.09 36.11
C GLU A 146 45.13 -37.67 37.49
N PHE A 147 44.21 -37.38 38.42
CA PHE A 147 44.55 -37.07 39.80
C PHE A 147 45.19 -38.26 40.51
N THR A 148 44.67 -39.46 40.30
CA THR A 148 45.23 -40.71 40.85
C THR A 148 46.65 -40.95 40.31
N VAL A 149 46.84 -40.82 38.99
CA VAL A 149 48.16 -40.96 38.34
C VAL A 149 49.14 -39.89 38.83
N LYS A 150 48.70 -38.63 38.97
CA LYS A 150 49.54 -37.55 39.54
C LYS A 150 49.97 -37.87 40.97
N LYS A 151 49.05 -38.36 41.80
CA LYS A 151 49.33 -38.73 43.18
C LYS A 151 50.31 -39.90 43.26
N GLU A 152 50.16 -40.92 42.42
CA GLU A 152 51.13 -42.03 42.35
C GLU A 152 52.49 -41.58 41.83
N LYS A 153 52.53 -40.70 40.82
CA LYS A 153 53.78 -40.13 40.31
C LYS A 153 54.51 -39.31 41.38
N GLN A 154 53.79 -38.50 42.15
CA GLN A 154 54.36 -37.75 43.27
C GLN A 154 54.89 -38.69 44.36
N ARG A 155 54.20 -39.80 44.63
CA ARG A 155 54.67 -40.81 45.59
C ARG A 155 55.96 -41.48 45.11
N LEU A 156 56.02 -41.85 43.82
CA LEU A 156 57.21 -42.41 43.19
C LEU A 156 58.39 -41.42 43.15
N GLU A 157 58.15 -40.13 42.88
CA GLU A 157 59.18 -39.10 42.94
C GLU A 157 59.71 -38.88 44.37
N GLN A 158 58.84 -38.93 45.39
CA GLN A 158 59.28 -38.90 46.79
C GLN A 158 60.09 -40.13 47.19
N GLU A 159 59.66 -41.32 46.75
CA GLU A 159 60.38 -42.57 47.00
C GLU A 159 61.76 -42.57 46.32
N ALA A 160 61.84 -42.09 45.08
CA ALA A 160 63.10 -41.91 44.36
C ALA A 160 64.02 -40.84 44.99
N LEU A 161 63.46 -39.75 45.54
CA LEU A 161 64.22 -38.75 46.29
C LEU A 161 64.79 -39.33 47.58
N GLN A 162 63.98 -40.09 48.33
CA GLN A 162 64.43 -40.77 49.56
C GLN A 162 65.50 -41.82 49.25
N GLU A 163 65.31 -42.63 48.21
CA GLU A 163 66.32 -43.60 47.76
C GLU A 163 67.61 -42.90 47.29
N GLY A 164 67.48 -41.76 46.61
CA GLY A 164 68.60 -40.90 46.22
C GLY A 164 69.35 -40.31 47.41
N GLU A 165 68.64 -39.85 48.44
CA GLU A 165 69.23 -39.34 49.69
C GLU A 165 69.88 -40.47 50.50
N GLU A 166 69.24 -41.64 50.62
CA GLU A 166 69.81 -42.82 51.28
C GLU A 166 71.06 -43.34 50.56
N ALA A 167 71.06 -43.32 49.23
CA ALA A 167 72.24 -43.64 48.44
C ALA A 167 73.37 -42.61 48.65
N ARG A 168 73.03 -41.32 48.79
CA ARG A 168 74.00 -40.25 49.08
C ARG A 168 74.59 -40.41 50.50
N VAL A 169 73.75 -40.69 51.50
CA VAL A 169 74.17 -40.93 52.89
C VAL A 169 74.99 -42.22 53.02
N ARG A 170 74.66 -43.29 52.28
CA ARG A 170 75.49 -44.50 52.22
C ARG A 170 76.85 -44.21 51.60
N ARG A 171 76.91 -43.43 50.50
CA ARG A 171 78.19 -43.00 49.90
C ARG A 171 79.01 -42.14 50.86
N GLU A 172 78.41 -41.13 51.49
CA GLU A 172 79.08 -40.29 52.50
C GLU A 172 79.60 -41.11 53.67
N ARG A 173 78.85 -42.10 54.19
CA ARG A 173 79.35 -43.01 55.23
C ARG A 173 80.52 -43.87 54.77
N THR A 174 80.48 -44.43 53.55
CA THR A 174 81.62 -45.18 53.01
C THR A 174 82.85 -44.32 52.76
N VAL A 175 82.66 -43.06 52.34
CA VAL A 175 83.74 -42.10 52.14
C VAL A 175 84.32 -41.66 53.48
N SER A 176 83.51 -41.42 54.51
CA SER A 176 83.99 -41.08 55.86
C SER A 176 84.77 -42.23 56.54
N LEU A 177 84.36 -43.49 56.31
CA LEU A 177 85.09 -44.67 56.80
C LEU A 177 86.42 -44.86 56.06
N ALA A 178 86.46 -44.54 54.75
CA ALA A 178 87.69 -44.56 53.96
C ALA A 178 88.63 -43.39 54.28
N GLU A 179 88.11 -42.22 54.67
CA GLU A 179 88.89 -41.06 55.12
C GLU A 179 89.50 -41.30 56.50
N MET A 180 88.78 -41.91 57.44
CA MET A 180 89.33 -42.32 58.74
C MET A 180 90.45 -43.38 58.60
N ASP A 181 90.34 -44.32 57.66
CA ASP A 181 91.40 -45.29 57.34
C ASP A 181 92.62 -44.65 56.64
N LYS A 182 92.41 -43.53 55.93
CA LYS A 182 93.48 -42.76 55.27
C LYS A 182 94.23 -41.88 56.27
N GLU A 183 93.53 -41.24 57.20
CA GLU A 183 94.17 -40.37 58.20
C GLU A 183 95.06 -41.15 59.19
N VAL A 184 94.69 -42.39 59.52
CA VAL A 184 95.56 -43.26 60.35
C VAL A 184 96.79 -43.77 59.58
N LYS A 185 96.69 -44.02 58.26
CA LYS A 185 97.83 -44.46 57.42
C LYS A 185 98.74 -43.32 56.95
N VAL A 186 98.27 -42.08 56.97
CA VAL A 186 99.04 -40.87 56.60
C VAL A 186 99.87 -40.35 57.79
N ALA A 187 99.56 -40.73 59.04
CA ALA A 187 100.37 -40.38 60.21
C ALA A 187 101.63 -41.24 60.40
N GLU A 188 101.71 -42.45 59.83
CA GLU A 188 102.85 -43.37 59.99
C GLU A 188 103.85 -43.37 58.81
N SER A 189 103.60 -42.60 57.75
CA SER A 189 104.46 -42.58 56.54
C SER A 189 105.08 -41.20 56.23
N ALA A 190 105.19 -40.32 57.23
CA ALA A 190 105.63 -38.93 57.05
C ALA A 190 107.14 -38.66 57.24
N VAL A 191 108.03 -39.67 57.24
CA VAL A 191 109.49 -39.40 57.33
C VAL A 191 110.34 -40.07 56.25
N GLU A 192 109.82 -40.99 55.44
CA GLU A 192 110.67 -41.63 54.43
C GLU A 192 110.37 -41.21 53.00
N VAL A 193 111.36 -40.51 52.45
CA VAL A 193 111.73 -40.49 51.04
C VAL A 193 111.04 -39.42 50.19
N GLN A 194 111.60 -38.22 50.34
CA GLN A 194 112.08 -37.48 49.18
C GLN A 194 112.78 -38.41 48.17
N ARG A 195 112.43 -38.20 46.89
CA ARG A 195 112.96 -38.85 45.67
C ARG A 195 112.24 -40.14 45.29
N LYS A 196 111.22 -39.98 44.44
CA LYS A 196 111.30 -40.32 43.00
C LYS A 196 109.89 -40.30 42.40
N ARG A 197 109.58 -39.29 41.57
CA ARG A 197 108.96 -39.57 40.27
C ARG A 197 109.04 -38.36 39.33
N ALA A 198 109.88 -38.58 38.32
CA ALA A 198 109.80 -38.12 36.95
C ALA A 198 108.55 -37.31 36.59
N THR A 199 108.76 -36.02 36.41
CA THR A 199 108.00 -35.15 35.52
C THR A 199 108.13 -35.68 34.09
N VAL A 200 107.07 -36.28 33.57
CA VAL A 200 106.85 -36.37 32.12
C VAL A 200 106.24 -35.04 31.71
N VAL A 201 107.10 -34.16 31.22
CA VAL A 201 106.71 -32.98 30.44
C VAL A 201 106.37 -33.49 29.06
N ALA A 202 105.08 -33.55 28.73
CA ALA A 202 104.50 -33.43 27.38
C ALA A 202 103.04 -33.89 27.41
N GLU A 203 102.10 -32.97 27.70
CA GLU A 203 100.74 -32.89 27.11
C GLU A 203 99.88 -31.87 27.87
N GLU A 204 100.26 -30.59 27.81
CA GLU A 204 99.39 -29.49 28.28
C GLU A 204 99.13 -28.43 27.20
N LYS A 205 99.43 -28.73 25.92
CA LYS A 205 99.19 -27.77 24.82
C LYS A 205 98.03 -28.10 23.88
N ALA A 206 97.33 -29.22 24.06
CA ALA A 206 96.16 -29.57 23.23
C ALA A 206 94.81 -29.16 23.85
N VAL A 207 94.75 -28.96 25.18
CA VAL A 207 93.48 -28.74 25.91
C VAL A 207 93.03 -27.27 25.87
N VAL A 208 93.94 -26.32 25.64
CA VAL A 208 93.61 -24.89 25.61
C VAL A 208 92.96 -24.49 24.27
N GLN A 209 93.39 -25.06 23.14
CA GLN A 209 92.83 -24.72 21.83
C GLN A 209 91.42 -25.30 21.61
N GLN A 210 91.11 -26.48 22.15
CA GLN A 210 89.75 -27.06 22.06
C GLN A 210 88.74 -26.34 22.97
N GLN A 211 89.19 -25.76 24.09
CA GLN A 211 88.31 -25.06 25.01
C GLN A 211 87.87 -23.68 24.45
N GLU A 212 88.75 -22.99 23.72
CA GLU A 212 88.44 -21.69 23.09
C GLU A 212 87.47 -21.81 21.90
N GLU A 213 87.61 -22.85 21.05
CA GLU A 213 86.67 -23.11 19.95
C GLU A 213 85.27 -23.47 20.45
N LYS A 214 85.17 -24.23 21.56
CA LYS A 214 83.88 -24.61 22.15
C LYS A 214 83.13 -23.39 22.70
N THR A 215 83.81 -22.48 23.39
CA THR A 215 83.21 -21.22 23.87
C THR A 215 82.77 -20.30 22.73
N ASN A 216 83.49 -20.28 21.60
CA ASN A 216 83.10 -19.48 20.44
C ASN A 216 81.86 -20.04 19.71
N ILE A 217 81.68 -21.36 19.70
CA ILE A 217 80.48 -22.02 19.14
C ILE A 217 79.26 -21.78 20.04
N GLU A 218 79.42 -21.87 21.37
CA GLU A 218 78.34 -21.60 22.33
C GLU A 218 77.90 -20.12 22.30
N ALA A 219 78.83 -19.18 22.10
CA ALA A 219 78.50 -17.76 21.94
C ALA A 219 77.76 -17.45 20.61
N ARG A 220 78.05 -18.17 19.52
CA ARG A 220 77.32 -18.02 18.24
C ARG A 220 75.91 -18.61 18.31
N MET A 221 75.76 -19.79 18.91
CA MET A 221 74.47 -20.47 19.07
C MET A 221 73.50 -19.68 19.96
N THR A 222 74.00 -19.05 21.02
CA THR A 222 73.18 -18.20 21.89
C THR A 222 72.69 -16.93 21.20
N ALA A 223 73.51 -16.32 20.34
CA ALA A 223 73.11 -15.15 19.54
C ALA A 223 72.06 -15.50 18.46
N GLU A 224 72.20 -16.64 17.77
CA GLU A 224 71.20 -17.10 16.79
C GLU A 224 69.87 -17.43 17.47
N ARG A 225 69.90 -18.10 18.63
CA ARG A 225 68.67 -18.44 19.38
C ARG A 225 67.94 -17.21 19.90
N VAL A 226 68.65 -16.17 20.34
CA VAL A 226 68.04 -14.90 20.75
C VAL A 226 67.36 -14.21 19.56
N ARG A 227 67.98 -14.28 18.38
CA ARG A 227 67.40 -13.71 17.14
C ARG A 227 66.13 -14.46 16.70
N GLU A 228 66.14 -15.78 16.83
CA GLU A 228 64.99 -16.62 16.48
C GLU A 228 63.82 -16.43 17.47
N VAL A 229 64.11 -16.39 18.77
CA VAL A 229 63.09 -16.13 19.81
C VAL A 229 62.47 -14.73 19.64
N THR A 230 63.27 -13.71 19.36
CA THR A 230 62.75 -12.34 19.15
C THR A 230 61.91 -12.22 17.88
N LEU A 231 62.22 -12.98 16.82
CA LEU A 231 61.42 -13.02 15.60
C LEU A 231 60.07 -13.72 15.81
N ILE A 232 60.08 -14.84 16.54
CA ILE A 232 58.87 -15.57 16.93
C ILE A 232 57.98 -14.73 17.85
N GLU A 233 58.57 -14.02 18.81
CA GLU A 233 57.84 -13.15 19.74
C GLU A 233 57.21 -11.95 19.01
N ALA A 234 57.91 -11.37 18.02
CA ALA A 234 57.36 -10.34 17.14
C ALA A 234 56.23 -10.87 16.25
N GLU A 235 56.36 -12.06 15.65
CA GLU A 235 55.29 -12.68 14.87
C GLU A 235 54.06 -13.00 15.73
N MET A 236 54.25 -13.48 16.96
CA MET A 236 53.17 -13.83 17.86
C MET A 236 52.38 -12.57 18.29
N ASN A 237 53.08 -11.48 18.58
CA ASN A 237 52.45 -10.19 18.89
C ASN A 237 51.71 -9.61 17.68
N ALA A 238 52.28 -9.68 16.48
CA ALA A 238 51.60 -9.23 15.26
C ALA A 238 50.32 -10.03 14.96
N LYS A 239 50.36 -11.36 15.12
CA LYS A 239 49.17 -12.23 14.96
C LYS A 239 48.12 -11.96 16.03
N LYS A 240 48.53 -11.73 17.29
CA LYS A 240 47.62 -11.36 18.38
C LYS A 240 46.90 -10.05 18.07
N ASP A 241 47.63 -9.00 17.69
CA ASP A 241 47.06 -7.69 17.36
C ASP A 241 46.15 -7.76 16.12
N GLN A 242 46.49 -8.61 15.14
CA GLN A 242 45.66 -8.84 13.96
C GLN A 242 44.34 -9.53 14.34
N VAL A 243 44.39 -10.59 15.15
CA VAL A 243 43.18 -11.30 15.60
C VAL A 243 42.31 -10.38 16.46
N GLU A 244 42.91 -9.60 17.36
CA GLU A 244 42.17 -8.66 18.20
C GLU A 244 41.46 -7.58 17.38
N LYS A 245 42.12 -7.02 16.35
CA LYS A 245 41.49 -6.06 15.42
C LYS A 245 40.37 -6.67 14.59
N VAL A 246 40.53 -7.91 14.09
CA VAL A 246 39.49 -8.58 13.31
C VAL A 246 38.28 -8.91 14.19
N VAL A 247 38.50 -9.44 15.39
CA VAL A 247 37.42 -9.76 16.34
C VAL A 247 36.70 -8.48 16.80
N ALA A 248 37.42 -7.38 17.05
CA ALA A 248 36.80 -6.10 17.40
C ALA A 248 35.97 -5.52 16.23
N ALA A 249 36.46 -5.63 14.99
CA ALA A 249 35.75 -5.17 13.80
C ALA A 249 34.50 -6.01 13.51
N ASP A 250 34.59 -7.33 13.64
CA ASP A 250 33.45 -8.22 13.45
C ASP A 250 32.40 -8.02 14.56
N ALA A 251 32.82 -7.84 15.81
CA ALA A 251 31.91 -7.52 16.92
C ALA A 251 31.19 -6.17 16.74
N GLN A 252 31.89 -5.13 16.24
CA GLN A 252 31.25 -3.85 15.89
C GLN A 252 30.22 -4.03 14.77
N LYS A 253 30.57 -4.79 13.73
CA LYS A 253 29.68 -5.01 12.58
C LYS A 253 28.43 -5.80 12.96
N GLU A 254 28.54 -6.77 13.86
CA GLU A 254 27.39 -7.49 14.40
C GLU A 254 26.53 -6.61 15.31
N ALA A 255 27.14 -5.78 16.17
CA ALA A 255 26.41 -4.83 17.02
C ALA A 255 25.61 -3.81 16.19
N GLU A 256 26.20 -3.26 15.12
CA GLU A 256 25.52 -2.34 14.20
C GLU A 256 24.36 -3.02 13.46
N ARG A 257 24.54 -4.28 13.03
CA ARG A 257 23.46 -5.05 12.40
C ARG A 257 22.28 -5.27 13.35
N HIS A 258 22.56 -5.66 14.60
CA HIS A 258 21.51 -5.87 15.59
C HIS A 258 20.78 -4.56 15.96
N LEU A 259 21.49 -3.43 16.00
CA LEU A 259 20.88 -2.11 16.19
C LEU A 259 19.97 -1.75 15.02
N ALA A 260 20.43 -1.94 13.78
CA ALA A 260 19.63 -1.67 12.58
C ALA A 260 18.40 -2.59 12.47
N GLU A 261 18.53 -3.87 12.81
CA GLU A 261 17.40 -4.79 12.88
C GLU A 261 16.39 -4.40 13.97
N ALA A 262 16.86 -3.99 15.16
CA ALA A 262 16.01 -3.53 16.24
C ALA A 262 15.24 -2.25 15.86
N GLU A 263 15.89 -1.30 15.18
CA GLU A 263 15.22 -0.11 14.65
C GLU A 263 14.19 -0.46 13.58
N LYS A 264 14.54 -1.36 12.65
CA LYS A 264 13.60 -1.86 11.63
C LYS A 264 12.38 -2.53 12.28
N ILE A 265 12.58 -3.38 13.28
CA ILE A 265 11.47 -4.01 14.01
C ILE A 265 10.61 -2.95 14.73
N LYS A 266 11.21 -1.93 15.35
CA LYS A 266 10.47 -0.82 15.97
C LYS A 266 9.60 -0.05 14.96
N THR A 267 10.15 0.27 13.79
CA THR A 267 9.39 0.99 12.76
C THR A 267 8.24 0.16 12.19
N ILE A 268 8.47 -1.13 11.93
CA ILE A 268 7.44 -2.06 11.44
C ILE A 268 6.34 -2.24 12.49
N THR A 269 6.71 -2.51 13.74
CA THR A 269 5.74 -2.68 14.84
C THR A 269 4.93 -1.42 15.11
N ALA A 270 5.54 -0.23 15.01
CA ALA A 270 4.81 1.04 15.10
C ALA A 270 3.85 1.25 13.92
N ALA A 271 4.26 0.93 12.70
CA ALA A 271 3.41 1.02 11.51
C ALA A 271 2.26 0.01 11.54
N ASP A 272 2.50 -1.21 12.01
CA ASP A 272 1.48 -2.25 12.16
C ASP A 272 0.48 -1.88 13.26
N ALA A 273 0.94 -1.36 14.41
CA ALA A 273 0.06 -0.86 15.46
C ALA A 273 -0.80 0.31 14.98
N ALA A 274 -0.24 1.24 14.19
CA ALA A 274 -1.00 2.33 13.60
C ALA A 274 -2.06 1.83 12.59
N ARG A 275 -1.72 0.83 11.77
CA ARG A 275 -2.66 0.20 10.84
C ARG A 275 -3.80 -0.50 11.57
N GLU A 276 -3.49 -1.23 12.63
CA GLU A 276 -4.49 -1.94 13.43
C GLU A 276 -5.42 -0.96 14.17
N ALA A 277 -4.89 0.13 14.72
CA ALA A 277 -5.69 1.19 15.31
C ALA A 277 -6.67 1.82 14.30
N ALA A 278 -6.20 2.13 13.08
CA ALA A 278 -7.04 2.68 12.02
C ALA A 278 -8.14 1.70 11.56
N LEU A 279 -7.83 0.40 11.48
CA LEU A 279 -8.81 -0.64 11.17
C LEU A 279 -9.88 -0.74 12.26
N ARG A 280 -9.49 -0.72 13.54
CA ARG A 280 -10.43 -0.73 14.67
C ARG A 280 -11.33 0.50 14.70
N ASP A 281 -10.79 1.67 14.37
CA ASP A 281 -11.60 2.88 14.25
C ASP A 281 -12.59 2.80 13.08
N ALA A 282 -12.19 2.24 11.95
CA ALA A 282 -13.08 2.01 10.81
C ALA A 282 -14.19 0.99 11.15
N GLU A 283 -13.85 -0.12 11.81
CA GLU A 283 -14.83 -1.10 12.31
C GLU A 283 -15.81 -0.46 13.29
N ARG A 284 -15.33 0.35 14.24
CA ARG A 284 -16.17 1.08 15.19
C ARG A 284 -17.14 2.01 14.46
N LEU A 285 -16.67 2.74 13.45
CA LEU A 285 -17.49 3.65 12.65
C LEU A 285 -18.57 2.90 11.85
N GLN A 286 -18.23 1.77 11.22
CA GLN A 286 -19.21 0.91 10.55
C GLN A 286 -20.25 0.37 11.53
N THR A 287 -19.81 -0.06 12.71
CA THR A 287 -20.72 -0.61 13.73
C THR A 287 -21.71 0.45 14.23
N ILE A 288 -21.24 1.69 14.42
CA ILE A 288 -22.09 2.83 14.80
C ILE A 288 -23.06 3.17 13.65
N ALA A 289 -22.58 3.24 12.41
CA ALA A 289 -23.41 3.53 11.24
C ALA A 289 -24.50 2.45 11.03
N ASP A 290 -24.17 1.18 11.18
CA ASP A 290 -25.13 0.07 11.10
C ASP A 290 -26.15 0.10 12.25
N ALA A 291 -25.71 0.48 13.46
CA ALA A 291 -26.60 0.65 14.60
C ALA A 291 -27.56 1.82 14.40
N GLU A 292 -27.09 2.94 13.85
CA GLU A 292 -27.91 4.11 13.51
C GLU A 292 -28.89 3.82 12.37
N ALA A 293 -28.46 3.11 11.32
CA ALA A 293 -29.33 2.68 10.23
C ALA A 293 -30.47 1.78 10.74
N LYS A 294 -30.15 0.78 11.57
CA LYS A 294 -31.16 -0.09 12.21
C LYS A 294 -32.09 0.70 13.16
N ALA A 295 -31.56 1.69 13.88
CA ALA A 295 -32.38 2.55 14.74
C ALA A 295 -33.31 3.44 13.91
N SER A 296 -32.85 3.95 12.77
CA SER A 296 -33.64 4.76 11.84
C SER A 296 -34.74 3.94 11.18
N ASP A 297 -34.46 2.72 10.73
CA ASP A 297 -35.47 1.82 10.16
C ASP A 297 -36.56 1.45 11.19
N LYS A 298 -36.18 1.21 12.44
CA LYS A 298 -37.15 0.99 13.53
C LYS A 298 -38.00 2.23 13.81
N LYS A 299 -37.40 3.43 13.79
CA LYS A 299 -38.16 4.69 13.92
C LYS A 299 -39.11 4.89 12.75
N ARG A 300 -38.69 4.57 11.51
CA ARG A 300 -39.55 4.67 10.32
C ARG A 300 -40.75 3.73 10.44
N HIS A 301 -40.53 2.47 10.83
CA HIS A 301 -41.63 1.53 11.04
C HIS A 301 -42.57 1.94 12.19
N ALA A 302 -42.03 2.51 13.28
CA ALA A 302 -42.87 3.05 14.35
C ALA A 302 -43.72 4.24 13.86
N MET A 303 -43.14 5.15 13.06
CA MET A 303 -43.87 6.27 12.46
C MET A 303 -44.92 5.82 11.44
N GLU A 304 -44.63 4.81 10.61
CA GLU A 304 -45.60 4.23 9.67
C GLU A 304 -46.81 3.64 10.43
N GLN A 305 -46.56 2.88 11.51
CA GLN A 305 -47.63 2.33 12.35
C GLN A 305 -48.43 3.41 13.07
N GLU A 306 -47.77 4.47 13.54
CA GLU A 306 -48.45 5.61 14.17
C GLU A 306 -49.30 6.38 13.15
N ALA A 307 -48.80 6.57 11.93
CA ALA A 307 -49.52 7.21 10.83
C ALA A 307 -50.73 6.37 10.39
N GLU A 308 -50.60 5.05 10.27
CA GLU A 308 -51.71 4.14 10.01
C GLU A 308 -52.74 4.15 11.16
N GLY A 309 -52.26 4.19 12.41
CA GLY A 309 -53.13 4.30 13.59
C GLY A 309 -53.91 5.62 13.65
N LEU A 310 -53.28 6.73 13.27
CA LEU A 310 -53.93 8.04 13.14
C LEU A 310 -54.94 8.05 11.98
N ALA A 311 -54.56 7.55 10.81
CA ALA A 311 -55.46 7.43 9.65
C ALA A 311 -56.68 6.56 9.96
N ALA A 312 -56.49 5.45 10.69
CA ALA A 312 -57.59 4.60 11.14
C ALA A 312 -58.51 5.31 12.16
N ARG A 313 -57.95 6.10 13.08
CA ARG A 313 -58.73 6.90 14.04
C ARG A 313 -59.53 8.00 13.34
N GLU A 314 -58.94 8.70 12.37
CA GLU A 314 -59.62 9.72 11.58
C GLU A 314 -60.69 9.12 10.67
N ALA A 315 -60.41 7.99 10.02
CA ALA A 315 -61.41 7.25 9.24
C ALA A 315 -62.57 6.75 10.11
N ALA A 316 -62.30 6.26 11.32
CA ALA A 316 -63.33 5.86 12.29
C ALA A 316 -64.16 7.07 12.75
N ARG A 317 -63.53 8.22 12.98
CA ARG A 317 -64.23 9.47 13.30
C ARG A 317 -65.09 9.96 12.12
N GLY A 318 -64.59 9.91 10.89
CA GLY A 318 -65.34 10.24 9.68
C GLY A 318 -66.53 9.31 9.45
N LEU A 319 -66.38 8.00 9.71
CA LEU A 319 -67.47 7.03 9.68
C LEU A 319 -68.49 7.26 10.80
N ALA A 320 -68.04 7.66 11.99
CA ALA A 320 -68.92 8.02 13.10
C ALA A 320 -69.69 9.32 12.79
N GLU A 321 -69.04 10.34 12.24
CA GLU A 321 -69.67 11.58 11.80
C GLU A 321 -70.65 11.34 10.66
N ALA A 322 -70.32 10.49 9.68
CA ALA A 322 -71.25 10.07 8.63
C ALA A 322 -72.47 9.31 9.17
N ARG A 323 -72.29 8.46 10.19
CA ARG A 323 -73.40 7.79 10.89
C ARG A 323 -74.25 8.77 11.72
N VAL A 324 -73.63 9.76 12.35
CA VAL A 324 -74.33 10.81 13.10
C VAL A 324 -75.09 11.74 12.15
N ILE A 325 -74.55 12.04 10.97
CA ILE A 325 -75.23 12.85 9.95
C ILE A 325 -76.40 12.09 9.34
N THR A 326 -76.24 10.80 9.03
CA THR A 326 -77.36 9.97 8.56
C THR A 326 -78.43 9.79 9.64
N ALA A 327 -78.04 9.65 10.92
CA ALA A 327 -78.96 9.63 12.06
C ALA A 327 -79.63 10.99 12.35
N LYS A 328 -78.92 12.11 12.19
CA LYS A 328 -79.48 13.47 12.31
C LYS A 328 -80.39 13.80 11.13
N ALA A 329 -80.11 13.28 9.94
CA ALA A 329 -80.97 13.43 8.76
C ALA A 329 -82.25 12.59 8.88
N THR A 330 -82.21 11.43 9.53
CA THR A 330 -83.42 10.65 9.87
C THR A 330 -84.18 11.27 11.04
N ALA A 331 -83.51 11.88 12.03
CA ALA A 331 -84.15 12.61 13.13
C ALA A 331 -84.79 13.94 12.68
N LYS A 332 -84.15 14.70 11.77
CA LYS A 332 -84.76 15.92 11.18
C LYS A 332 -85.97 15.63 10.28
N LYS A 333 -86.12 14.39 9.77
CA LYS A 333 -87.36 13.94 9.12
C LYS A 333 -88.47 13.60 10.13
N ALA A 334 -88.15 13.37 11.41
CA ALA A 334 -89.11 13.13 12.48
C ALA A 334 -89.55 14.44 13.19
N ASP A 335 -88.67 15.44 13.29
CA ASP A 335 -88.95 16.70 13.98
C ASP A 335 -89.55 17.81 13.10
N ALA A 336 -90.11 17.46 11.94
CA ALA A 336 -90.86 18.40 11.10
C ALA A 336 -92.26 18.75 11.65
N GLY A 337 -92.66 18.17 12.80
CA GLY A 337 -93.98 18.34 13.40
C GLY A 337 -94.09 19.35 14.54
N ALA A 338 -92.99 19.78 15.17
CA ALA A 338 -93.06 20.51 16.45
C ALA A 338 -92.49 21.95 16.42
N VAL A 339 -92.04 22.46 15.26
CA VAL A 339 -91.41 23.80 15.16
C VAL A 339 -92.38 24.88 14.64
N ARG A 340 -93.66 24.53 14.38
CA ARG A 340 -94.64 25.50 13.86
C ARG A 340 -95.32 26.39 14.91
N GLU A 341 -95.24 26.07 16.21
CA GLU A 341 -96.00 26.82 17.24
C GLU A 341 -95.16 27.64 18.22
N LEU A 342 -93.82 27.54 18.20
CA LEU A 342 -92.94 28.45 18.97
C LEU A 342 -92.44 29.67 18.15
N GLY A 343 -92.66 29.65 16.84
CA GLY A 343 -92.07 30.61 15.89
C GLY A 343 -92.63 32.04 15.91
N LEU A 344 -93.66 32.34 16.69
CA LEU A 344 -94.24 33.70 16.74
C LEU A 344 -93.90 34.48 18.02
N ALA A 345 -93.48 33.82 19.10
CA ALA A 345 -92.99 34.49 20.31
C ALA A 345 -91.44 34.55 20.36
N GLU A 346 -90.74 33.63 19.69
CA GLU A 346 -89.28 33.69 19.57
C GLU A 346 -88.81 34.71 18.53
N ALA A 347 -89.63 35.07 17.54
CA ALA A 347 -89.24 35.96 16.44
C ALA A 347 -88.93 37.41 16.86
N GLU A 348 -89.56 37.94 17.90
CA GLU A 348 -89.27 39.31 18.38
C GLU A 348 -88.02 39.37 19.29
N VAL A 349 -87.80 38.35 20.13
CA VAL A 349 -86.57 38.21 20.93
C VAL A 349 -85.37 37.86 20.04
N ILE A 350 -85.57 37.08 18.97
CA ILE A 350 -84.55 36.76 17.96
C ILE A 350 -84.22 37.98 17.10
N LYS A 351 -85.12 38.94 16.87
CA LYS A 351 -84.77 40.18 16.17
C LYS A 351 -83.82 41.06 16.98
N ALA A 352 -84.08 41.22 18.28
CA ALA A 352 -83.23 42.02 19.16
C ALA A 352 -81.89 41.31 19.48
N LYS A 353 -81.92 40.01 19.78
CA LYS A 353 -80.69 39.21 19.95
C LYS A 353 -79.96 39.00 18.63
N GLY A 354 -80.67 38.92 17.51
CA GLY A 354 -80.13 38.69 16.17
C GLY A 354 -79.36 39.87 15.62
N HIS A 355 -79.73 41.12 15.94
CA HIS A 355 -78.89 42.28 15.59
C HIS A 355 -77.59 42.31 16.41
N SER A 356 -77.66 42.14 17.74
CA SER A 356 -76.44 42.06 18.55
C SER A 356 -75.57 40.83 18.26
N HIS A 357 -76.20 39.71 17.90
CA HIS A 357 -75.51 38.47 17.58
C HIS A 357 -74.97 38.49 16.15
N ALA A 358 -75.63 39.16 15.20
CA ALA A 358 -75.08 39.42 13.88
C ALA A 358 -73.87 40.34 13.94
N ASP A 359 -73.92 41.41 14.75
CA ASP A 359 -72.77 42.29 14.92
C ASP A 359 -71.60 41.59 15.64
N ILE A 360 -71.89 40.78 16.67
CA ILE A 360 -70.86 39.96 17.36
C ILE A 360 -70.34 38.85 16.44
N THR A 361 -71.18 38.16 15.67
CA THR A 361 -70.73 37.09 14.76
C THR A 361 -70.03 37.65 13.54
N GLN A 362 -70.37 38.85 13.07
CA GLN A 362 -69.63 39.52 12.01
C GLN A 362 -68.27 40.00 12.53
N GLN A 363 -68.20 40.65 13.70
CA GLN A 363 -66.92 41.04 14.30
C GLN A 363 -66.05 39.83 14.67
N GLN A 364 -66.66 38.75 15.17
CA GLN A 364 -65.95 37.52 15.49
C GLN A 364 -65.52 36.76 14.22
N ALA A 365 -66.33 36.74 13.16
CA ALA A 365 -65.94 36.16 11.87
C ALA A 365 -64.86 37.00 11.17
N GLU A 366 -64.90 38.33 11.28
CA GLU A 366 -63.85 39.23 10.77
C GLU A 366 -62.54 39.05 11.56
N ALA A 367 -62.61 38.97 12.90
CA ALA A 367 -61.44 38.71 13.74
C ALA A 367 -60.88 37.28 13.57
N GLU A 368 -61.74 36.27 13.41
CA GLU A 368 -61.32 34.90 13.11
C GLU A 368 -60.74 34.80 11.70
N ALA A 369 -61.31 35.49 10.69
CA ALA A 369 -60.77 35.51 9.34
C ALA A 369 -59.42 36.26 9.26
N GLU A 370 -59.25 37.35 9.98
CA GLU A 370 -57.99 38.09 10.06
C GLU A 370 -56.92 37.28 10.81
N GLY A 371 -57.29 36.63 11.92
CA GLY A 371 -56.40 35.73 12.66
C GLY A 371 -56.04 34.45 11.90
N VAL A 372 -56.93 33.92 11.04
CA VAL A 372 -56.62 32.80 10.14
C VAL A 372 -55.71 33.25 9.01
N LYS A 373 -55.94 34.42 8.40
CA LYS A 373 -55.05 34.98 7.38
C LYS A 373 -53.65 35.24 7.90
N GLU A 374 -53.50 35.81 9.10
CA GLU A 374 -52.19 36.03 9.72
C GLU A 374 -51.50 34.70 10.07
N LYS A 375 -52.24 33.70 10.57
CA LYS A 375 -51.69 32.35 10.82
C LYS A 375 -51.25 31.68 9.53
N GLU A 376 -52.04 31.75 8.46
CA GLU A 376 -51.69 31.17 7.16
C GLU A 376 -50.50 31.87 6.52
N LEU A 377 -50.40 33.21 6.64
CA LEU A 377 -49.22 33.97 6.22
C LEU A 377 -47.97 33.61 7.05
N ALA A 378 -48.10 33.44 8.36
CA ALA A 378 -47.01 33.01 9.23
C ALA A 378 -46.56 31.57 8.92
N ILE A 379 -47.50 30.68 8.59
CA ILE A 379 -47.20 29.31 8.18
C ILE A 379 -46.54 29.30 6.79
N ALA A 380 -47.04 30.08 5.83
CA ALA A 380 -46.47 30.18 4.49
C ALA A 380 -45.03 30.74 4.52
N THR A 381 -44.82 31.83 5.28
CA THR A 381 -43.46 32.40 5.47
C THR A 381 -42.54 31.45 6.23
N GLY A 382 -43.06 30.66 7.18
CA GLY A 382 -42.30 29.62 7.87
C GLY A 382 -41.92 28.44 6.96
N ILE A 383 -42.81 28.02 6.06
CA ILE A 383 -42.54 26.99 5.05
C ILE A 383 -41.54 27.49 4.02
N GLU A 384 -41.67 28.74 3.55
CA GLU A 384 -40.73 29.35 2.61
C GLU A 384 -39.33 29.49 3.22
N ALA A 385 -39.23 29.95 4.48
CA ALA A 385 -37.97 30.04 5.18
C ALA A 385 -37.31 28.66 5.40
N LYS A 386 -38.10 27.63 5.73
CA LYS A 386 -37.61 26.24 5.84
C LYS A 386 -37.16 25.70 4.48
N GLY A 387 -37.95 25.91 3.43
CA GLY A 387 -37.60 25.49 2.06
C GLY A 387 -36.32 26.16 1.56
N LEU A 388 -36.11 27.45 1.86
CA LEU A 388 -34.87 28.16 1.56
C LEU A 388 -33.67 27.63 2.37
N ALA A 389 -33.85 27.31 3.65
CA ALA A 389 -32.81 26.73 4.48
C ALA A 389 -32.43 25.31 4.01
N GLU A 390 -33.42 24.49 3.64
CA GLU A 390 -33.22 23.15 3.08
C GLU A 390 -32.53 23.22 1.71
N ALA A 391 -32.94 24.14 0.84
CA ALA A 391 -32.30 24.35 -0.47
C ALA A 391 -30.82 24.75 -0.32
N LYS A 392 -30.51 25.68 0.59
CA LYS A 392 -29.11 26.05 0.91
C LYS A 392 -28.33 24.89 1.49
N GLY A 393 -28.94 24.11 2.40
CA GLY A 393 -28.31 22.92 2.96
C GLY A 393 -28.02 21.83 1.92
N ILE A 394 -28.92 21.64 0.95
CA ILE A 394 -28.72 20.72 -0.18
C ILE A 394 -27.62 21.25 -1.10
N GLU A 395 -27.59 22.55 -1.38
CA GLU A 395 -26.56 23.18 -2.21
C GLU A 395 -25.16 23.05 -1.60
N GLU A 396 -25.01 23.29 -0.30
CA GLU A 396 -23.75 23.12 0.41
C GLU A 396 -23.33 21.64 0.48
N LYS A 397 -24.27 20.72 0.73
CA LYS A 397 -24.00 19.28 0.67
C LYS A 397 -23.58 18.84 -0.73
N ALA A 398 -24.19 19.37 -1.79
CA ALA A 398 -23.80 19.08 -3.17
C ALA A 398 -22.40 19.62 -3.50
N LYS A 399 -22.05 20.82 -3.03
CA LYS A 399 -20.69 21.38 -3.15
C LYS A 399 -19.66 20.54 -2.40
N ALA A 400 -19.98 20.10 -1.18
CA ALA A 400 -19.12 19.21 -0.40
C ALA A 400 -18.94 17.84 -1.08
N MET A 401 -20.02 17.24 -1.59
CA MET A 401 -19.95 15.98 -2.34
C MET A 401 -19.13 16.12 -3.62
N LYS A 402 -19.24 17.24 -4.34
CA LYS A 402 -18.43 17.50 -5.54
C LYS A 402 -16.94 17.60 -5.21
N LEU A 403 -16.58 18.25 -4.11
CA LEU A 403 -15.19 18.35 -3.64
C LEU A 403 -14.64 16.98 -3.21
N LEU A 404 -15.42 16.19 -2.47
CA LEU A 404 -15.03 14.84 -2.05
C LEU A 404 -14.90 13.89 -3.25
N HIS A 405 -15.79 14.00 -4.24
CA HIS A 405 -15.74 13.19 -5.45
C HIS A 405 -14.48 13.52 -6.28
N ALA A 406 -14.16 14.81 -6.45
CA ALA A 406 -12.93 15.23 -7.14
C ALA A 406 -11.66 14.73 -6.44
N ALA A 407 -11.59 14.84 -5.11
CA ALA A 407 -10.46 14.31 -4.34
C ALA A 407 -10.35 12.77 -4.42
N SER A 408 -11.49 12.07 -4.42
CA SER A 408 -11.53 10.61 -4.56
C SER A 408 -11.08 10.15 -5.95
N GLN A 409 -11.50 10.86 -7.00
CA GLN A 409 -11.05 10.60 -8.37
C GLN A 409 -9.54 10.80 -8.51
N GLN A 410 -9.00 11.88 -7.97
CA GLN A 410 -7.55 12.13 -8.00
C GLN A 410 -6.75 11.05 -7.26
N HIS A 411 -7.25 10.59 -6.12
CA HIS A 411 -6.61 9.49 -5.38
C HIS A 411 -6.67 8.16 -6.15
N GLU A 412 -7.80 7.88 -6.80
CA GLU A 412 -7.96 6.68 -7.63
C GLU A 412 -7.06 6.72 -8.87
N GLU A 413 -7.00 7.86 -9.56
CA GLU A 413 -6.08 8.08 -10.69
C GLU A 413 -4.62 7.96 -10.25
N PHE A 414 -4.25 8.53 -9.10
CA PHE A 414 -2.91 8.41 -8.55
C PHE A 414 -2.57 6.95 -8.23
N ARG A 415 -3.50 6.22 -7.61
CA ARG A 415 -3.33 4.79 -7.31
C ARG A 415 -3.15 3.95 -8.58
N ILE A 416 -3.97 4.19 -9.60
CA ILE A 416 -3.88 3.49 -10.88
C ILE A 416 -2.55 3.81 -11.57
N LYS A 417 -2.12 5.08 -11.55
CA LYS A 417 -0.84 5.51 -12.11
C LYS A 417 0.33 4.82 -11.41
N LEU A 418 0.34 4.80 -10.08
CA LEU A 418 1.38 4.14 -9.29
C LEU A 418 1.42 2.63 -9.53
N ALA A 419 0.25 1.98 -9.62
CA ALA A 419 0.16 0.56 -9.94
C ALA A 419 0.73 0.26 -11.35
N LYS A 420 0.38 1.10 -12.34
CA LYS A 420 0.92 1.00 -13.69
C LYS A 420 2.43 1.20 -13.73
N GLU A 421 2.95 2.21 -13.04
CA GLU A 421 4.40 2.48 -12.95
C GLU A 421 5.14 1.29 -12.34
N ARG A 422 4.64 0.74 -11.22
CA ARG A 422 5.17 -0.49 -10.61
C ARG A 422 5.20 -1.65 -11.60
N ASP A 423 4.13 -1.87 -12.34
CA ASP A 423 4.04 -3.01 -13.27
C ASP A 423 5.00 -2.85 -14.46
N VAL A 424 5.16 -1.62 -14.96
CA VAL A 424 6.16 -1.30 -15.99
C VAL A 424 7.58 -1.52 -15.46
N GLU A 425 7.89 -1.07 -14.25
CA GLU A 425 9.20 -1.28 -13.63
C GLU A 425 9.50 -2.76 -13.40
N LEU A 426 8.53 -3.53 -12.89
CA LEU A 426 8.68 -4.98 -12.71
C LEU A 426 8.93 -5.68 -14.04
N ALA A 427 8.17 -5.34 -15.09
CA ALA A 427 8.38 -5.88 -16.43
C ALA A 427 9.78 -5.52 -16.97
N ALA A 428 10.25 -4.29 -16.77
CA ALA A 428 11.59 -3.88 -17.16
C ALA A 428 12.68 -4.65 -16.41
N ILE A 429 12.51 -4.89 -15.10
CA ILE A 429 13.43 -5.72 -14.30
C ILE A 429 13.45 -7.16 -14.81
N HIS A 430 12.29 -7.73 -15.16
CA HIS A 430 12.21 -9.07 -15.75
C HIS A 430 12.95 -9.16 -17.09
N VAL A 431 12.74 -8.19 -17.98
CA VAL A 431 13.47 -8.11 -19.25
C VAL A 431 14.98 -8.01 -19.00
N GLN A 432 15.42 -7.19 -18.03
CA GLN A 432 16.84 -7.10 -17.68
C GLN A 432 17.40 -8.43 -17.15
N LYS A 433 16.65 -9.15 -16.32
CA LYS A 433 17.02 -10.48 -15.84
C LYS A 433 17.17 -11.47 -17.01
N ASP A 434 16.24 -11.44 -17.95
CA ASP A 434 16.27 -12.34 -19.11
C ASP A 434 17.44 -12.02 -20.04
N ILE A 435 17.73 -10.73 -20.29
CA ILE A 435 18.91 -10.29 -21.03
C ILE A 435 20.19 -10.70 -20.29
N ALA A 436 20.27 -10.48 -18.98
CA ALA A 436 21.44 -10.85 -18.18
C ALA A 436 21.67 -12.38 -18.19
N ARG A 437 20.60 -13.18 -18.15
CA ARG A 437 20.67 -14.64 -18.30
C ARG A 437 21.17 -15.02 -19.70
N ALA A 438 20.60 -14.46 -20.76
CA ALA A 438 21.02 -14.73 -22.14
C ALA A 438 22.49 -14.32 -22.36
N HIS A 439 22.92 -13.17 -21.84
CA HIS A 439 24.32 -12.75 -21.88
C HIS A 439 25.23 -13.72 -21.12
N SER A 440 24.80 -14.19 -19.94
CA SER A 440 25.59 -15.14 -19.15
C SER A 440 25.70 -16.50 -19.85
N GLU A 441 24.63 -16.95 -20.52
CA GLU A 441 24.63 -18.17 -21.32
C GLU A 441 25.57 -18.04 -22.54
N ILE A 442 25.53 -16.90 -23.24
CA ILE A 442 26.45 -16.62 -24.36
C ILE A 442 27.90 -16.61 -23.87
N VAL A 443 28.19 -15.90 -22.77
CA VAL A 443 29.54 -15.85 -22.19
C VAL A 443 29.99 -17.24 -21.73
N ALA A 444 29.11 -18.02 -21.11
CA ALA A 444 29.42 -19.39 -20.70
C ALA A 444 29.75 -20.28 -21.90
N GLU A 445 28.99 -20.18 -23.00
CA GLU A 445 29.24 -20.98 -24.21
C GLU A 445 30.51 -20.53 -24.94
N VAL A 446 30.77 -19.22 -24.97
CA VAL A 446 32.03 -18.66 -25.49
C VAL A 446 33.23 -19.15 -24.67
N LEU A 447 33.15 -19.15 -23.34
CA LEU A 447 34.21 -19.65 -22.47
C LEU A 447 34.42 -21.16 -22.59
N LYS A 448 33.36 -21.95 -22.84
CA LYS A 448 33.48 -23.39 -23.12
C LYS A 448 34.24 -23.68 -24.41
N HIS A 449 34.06 -22.84 -25.43
CA HIS A 449 34.68 -23.03 -26.74
C HIS A 449 35.98 -22.25 -26.94
N ALA A 450 36.29 -21.30 -26.06
CA ALA A 450 37.52 -20.54 -26.13
C ALA A 450 38.68 -21.35 -25.52
N ASN A 451 39.62 -21.80 -26.37
CA ASN A 451 40.94 -22.20 -25.91
C ASN A 451 41.73 -20.92 -25.57
N ILE A 452 41.70 -20.53 -24.29
CA ILE A 452 42.42 -19.36 -23.80
C ILE A 452 43.81 -19.78 -23.36
N ASP A 453 44.81 -19.51 -24.20
CA ASP A 453 46.22 -19.54 -23.79
C ASP A 453 46.54 -18.22 -23.03
N ILE A 454 46.50 -18.28 -21.70
CA ILE A 454 46.82 -17.13 -20.85
C ILE A 454 48.34 -16.96 -20.83
N VAL A 455 48.86 -16.06 -21.67
CA VAL A 455 50.25 -15.63 -21.62
C VAL A 455 50.35 -14.40 -20.72
N GLY A 456 50.56 -14.64 -19.41
CA GLY A 456 51.16 -13.73 -18.42
C GLY A 456 50.65 -12.28 -18.33
N GLY A 457 49.75 -12.02 -17.38
CA GLY A 457 49.34 -10.67 -16.95
C GLY A 457 47.96 -10.66 -16.27
N GLU A 458 47.87 -11.27 -15.09
CA GLU A 458 46.63 -11.87 -14.54
C GLU A 458 45.49 -10.91 -14.13
N ASN A 459 45.70 -9.60 -14.00
CA ASN A 459 44.67 -8.71 -13.40
C ASN A 459 44.13 -7.58 -14.29
N ASP A 460 44.84 -7.19 -15.35
CA ASP A 460 44.57 -5.87 -15.96
C ASP A 460 43.46 -5.90 -17.03
N PHE A 461 43.26 -7.05 -17.70
CA PHE A 461 42.27 -7.18 -18.78
C PHE A 461 40.84 -7.38 -18.24
N PHE A 462 40.67 -8.27 -17.25
CA PHE A 462 39.37 -8.55 -16.65
C PHE A 462 38.83 -7.33 -15.90
N GLU A 463 39.69 -6.63 -15.16
CA GLU A 463 39.29 -5.44 -14.40
C GLU A 463 38.85 -4.29 -15.31
N LYS A 464 39.52 -4.06 -16.45
CA LYS A 464 39.15 -3.02 -17.42
C LYS A 464 37.80 -3.29 -18.10
N VAL A 465 37.51 -4.54 -18.47
CA VAL A 465 36.23 -4.90 -19.11
C VAL A 465 35.06 -4.80 -18.12
N VAL A 466 35.25 -5.29 -16.89
CA VAL A 466 34.20 -5.25 -15.86
C VAL A 466 33.93 -3.82 -15.38
N ARG A 467 34.96 -2.97 -15.22
CA ARG A 467 34.77 -1.54 -14.86
C ARG A 467 34.08 -0.74 -15.96
N ALA A 468 34.40 -0.97 -17.23
CA ALA A 468 33.77 -0.23 -18.33
C ALA A 468 32.25 -0.49 -18.41
N VAL A 469 31.84 -1.76 -18.21
CA VAL A 469 30.41 -2.14 -18.22
C VAL A 469 29.69 -1.68 -16.94
N GLY A 470 30.37 -1.74 -15.78
CA GLY A 470 29.81 -1.30 -14.49
C GLY A 470 29.60 0.22 -14.39
N ASN A 471 30.58 1.01 -14.85
CA ASN A 471 30.53 2.46 -14.72
C ASN A 471 29.55 3.11 -15.72
N GLY A 472 29.43 2.57 -16.95
CA GLY A 472 28.49 3.09 -17.94
C GLY A 472 27.02 2.98 -17.48
N LYS A 473 26.65 1.83 -16.90
CA LYS A 473 25.27 1.62 -16.39
C LYS A 473 24.97 2.36 -15.09
N ALA A 474 25.96 2.57 -14.23
CA ALA A 474 25.78 3.33 -12.99
C ALA A 474 25.55 4.83 -13.26
N VAL A 475 26.29 5.39 -14.23
CA VAL A 475 26.12 6.80 -14.65
C VAL A 475 24.78 6.99 -15.36
N ASP A 476 24.39 6.09 -16.27
CA ASP A 476 23.10 6.15 -16.98
C ASP A 476 21.90 6.07 -16.02
N ARG A 477 22.01 5.25 -14.96
CA ARG A 477 20.99 5.13 -13.91
C ARG A 477 20.93 6.37 -13.00
N LEU A 478 22.06 6.99 -12.69
CA LEU A 478 22.11 8.23 -11.89
C LEU A 478 21.52 9.42 -12.65
N VAL A 479 21.78 9.52 -13.96
CA VAL A 479 21.21 10.57 -14.81
C VAL A 479 19.71 10.37 -15.00
N GLY A 480 19.24 9.12 -15.21
CA GLY A 480 17.81 8.83 -15.41
C GLY A 480 16.95 8.80 -14.14
N SER A 481 17.54 8.72 -12.94
CA SER A 481 16.81 8.66 -11.67
C SER A 481 16.72 9.99 -10.92
N SER A 482 17.51 10.99 -11.32
CA SER A 482 17.46 12.33 -10.74
C SER A 482 16.67 13.26 -11.66
N GLU A 483 15.53 13.75 -11.17
CA GLU A 483 14.66 14.69 -11.88
C GLU A 483 15.42 15.98 -12.23
N THR A 484 16.28 16.47 -11.32
CA THR A 484 17.12 17.66 -11.54
C THR A 484 18.20 17.46 -12.61
N LEU A 485 18.85 16.29 -12.66
CA LEU A 485 19.85 15.98 -13.69
C LEU A 485 19.19 15.69 -15.04
N THR A 486 18.00 15.10 -15.03
CA THR A 486 17.16 14.89 -16.22
C THR A 486 16.66 16.23 -16.77
N GLU A 487 16.26 17.15 -15.90
CA GLU A 487 15.81 18.50 -16.27
C GLU A 487 16.98 19.35 -16.77
N ILE A 488 18.19 19.20 -16.21
CA ILE A 488 19.41 19.82 -16.75
C ILE A 488 19.78 19.20 -18.11
N LYS A 489 19.70 17.87 -18.27
CA LYS A 489 19.89 17.21 -19.56
C LYS A 489 18.89 17.72 -20.60
N ASN A 490 17.62 17.82 -20.22
CA ASN A 490 16.54 18.30 -21.10
C ASN A 490 16.55 19.83 -21.28
N SER A 491 17.22 20.58 -20.41
CA SER A 491 17.34 22.03 -20.51
C SER A 491 18.66 22.45 -21.16
N PHE A 492 19.62 21.55 -21.36
CA PHE A 492 20.98 21.89 -21.80
C PHE A 492 21.49 21.03 -22.98
N PHE A 493 21.03 19.78 -23.10
CA PHE A 493 21.52 18.78 -24.06
C PHE A 493 20.37 18.15 -24.85
N ASN A 494 19.41 18.95 -25.30
CA ASN A 494 18.28 18.50 -26.16
C ASN A 494 18.69 18.11 -27.59
N GLY A 495 19.99 18.07 -27.90
CA GLY A 495 20.49 17.73 -29.23
C GLY A 495 20.46 18.87 -30.24
N ASP A 496 20.03 20.09 -29.85
CA ASP A 496 20.07 21.29 -30.70
C ASP A 496 21.39 22.07 -30.53
N PRO A 497 22.25 22.13 -31.57
CA PRO A 497 23.55 22.80 -31.50
C PRO A 497 23.47 24.32 -31.28
N GLU A 498 22.40 24.97 -31.74
CA GLU A 498 22.22 26.42 -31.60
C GLU A 498 21.85 26.84 -30.17
N PHE A 499 21.02 26.04 -29.49
CA PHE A 499 20.65 26.28 -28.09
C PHE A 499 21.87 26.20 -27.15
N PHE A 500 22.80 25.28 -27.42
CA PHE A 500 24.06 25.18 -26.70
C PHE A 500 24.96 26.41 -26.93
N LYS A 501 25.07 26.88 -28.19
CA LYS A 501 25.84 28.09 -28.53
C LYS A 501 25.28 29.35 -27.87
N GLU A 502 23.96 29.51 -27.81
CA GLU A 502 23.31 30.63 -27.13
C GLU A 502 23.62 30.68 -25.64
N ARG A 503 23.54 29.53 -24.94
CA ARG A 503 23.89 29.45 -23.52
C ARG A 503 25.39 29.65 -23.28
N LEU A 504 26.25 29.14 -24.14
CA LEU A 504 27.69 29.38 -24.05
C LEU A 504 28.04 30.87 -24.25
N ARG A 505 27.36 31.55 -25.18
CA ARG A 505 27.46 33.01 -25.36
C ARG A 505 26.96 33.78 -24.13
N ALA A 506 25.86 33.32 -23.51
CA ALA A 506 25.34 33.92 -22.28
C ALA A 506 26.35 33.84 -21.14
N TRP A 507 26.97 32.67 -20.90
CA TRP A 507 28.03 32.55 -19.88
C TRP A 507 29.26 33.39 -20.19
N VAL A 508 29.71 33.45 -21.44
CA VAL A 508 30.81 34.32 -21.84
C VAL A 508 30.52 35.80 -21.52
N LYS A 509 29.26 36.22 -21.67
CA LYS A 509 28.79 37.58 -21.34
C LYS A 509 28.65 37.79 -19.82
N ASP A 510 28.06 36.84 -19.11
CA ASP A 510 27.79 36.92 -17.67
C ASP A 510 29.09 36.90 -16.84
N PHE A 511 30.09 36.13 -17.29
CA PHE A 511 31.42 36.07 -16.67
C PHE A 511 32.39 37.15 -17.18
N GLY A 512 31.94 38.06 -18.05
CA GLY A 512 32.70 39.25 -18.46
C GLY A 512 34.01 38.94 -19.22
N ILE A 513 34.06 37.83 -19.95
CA ILE A 513 35.26 37.43 -20.70
C ILE A 513 35.42 38.36 -21.91
N ARG A 514 36.58 39.03 -22.01
CA ARG A 514 36.87 39.98 -23.10
C ARG A 514 36.96 39.23 -24.43
N SER A 515 36.47 39.84 -25.52
CA SER A 515 36.49 39.24 -26.87
C SER A 515 37.90 38.86 -27.37
N GLU A 516 38.94 39.43 -26.75
CA GLU A 516 40.34 39.14 -27.04
C GLU A 516 40.81 37.81 -26.41
N ASP A 517 40.24 37.43 -25.25
CA ASP A 517 40.51 36.13 -24.61
C ASP A 517 39.88 34.97 -25.40
N LEU A 518 38.71 35.19 -26.00
CA LEU A 518 38.01 34.18 -26.81
C LEU A 518 38.77 33.81 -28.09
N LYS A 519 39.60 34.72 -28.62
CA LYS A 519 40.41 34.49 -29.82
C LYS A 519 41.61 33.58 -29.57
N ASN A 520 42.10 33.55 -28.33
CA ASN A 520 43.36 32.88 -27.98
C ASN A 520 43.15 31.62 -27.11
N LEU A 521 41.90 31.25 -26.82
CA LEU A 521 41.55 30.10 -26.00
C LEU A 521 40.85 29.02 -26.82
N THR A 522 41.17 27.76 -26.55
CA THR A 522 40.39 26.62 -27.03
C THR A 522 39.10 26.48 -26.22
N VAL A 523 38.10 25.78 -26.75
CA VAL A 523 36.84 25.52 -26.02
C VAL A 523 37.10 24.84 -24.68
N ALA A 524 38.04 23.89 -24.61
CA ALA A 524 38.42 23.27 -23.34
C ALA A 524 39.10 24.25 -22.37
N ALA A 525 39.99 25.13 -22.85
CA ALA A 525 40.65 26.12 -22.01
C ALA A 525 39.67 27.20 -21.53
N LEU A 526 38.67 27.56 -22.34
CA LEU A 526 37.59 28.47 -21.97
C LEU A 526 36.71 27.87 -20.87
N LEU A 527 36.28 26.62 -21.02
CA LEU A 527 35.48 25.92 -20.02
C LEU A 527 36.24 25.71 -18.71
N ALA A 528 37.55 25.41 -18.77
CA ALA A 528 38.40 25.32 -17.60
C ALA A 528 38.56 26.68 -16.88
N LYS A 529 38.69 27.79 -17.62
CA LYS A 529 38.73 29.14 -17.06
C LYS A 529 37.39 29.52 -16.42
N LEU A 530 36.28 29.15 -17.04
CA LEU A 530 34.94 29.34 -16.49
C LEU A 530 34.74 28.55 -15.19
N LEU A 531 35.18 27.28 -15.16
CA LEU A 531 35.15 26.43 -13.97
C LEU A 531 35.93 27.07 -12.80
N ALA A 532 37.12 27.59 -13.09
CA ALA A 532 37.95 28.26 -12.08
C ALA A 532 37.36 29.59 -11.59
N SER A 533 36.54 30.24 -12.41
CA SER A 533 35.91 31.53 -12.08
C SER A 533 34.57 31.41 -11.35
N THR A 534 33.92 30.25 -11.39
CA THR A 534 32.63 30.02 -10.73
C THR A 534 32.79 29.38 -9.35
N LYS A 535 32.01 29.86 -8.38
CA LYS A 535 31.95 29.30 -7.00
C LYS A 535 30.67 28.50 -6.74
N ASP A 536 29.76 28.45 -7.70
CA ASP A 536 28.47 27.76 -7.57
C ASP A 536 28.63 26.27 -7.93
N SER A 537 28.39 25.37 -6.98
CA SER A 537 28.60 23.93 -7.13
C SER A 537 27.71 23.32 -8.21
N SER A 538 26.52 23.91 -8.45
CA SER A 538 25.61 23.47 -9.49
C SER A 538 26.21 23.75 -10.88
N LEU A 539 26.65 24.99 -11.13
CA LEU A 539 27.27 25.40 -12.39
C LEU A 539 28.62 24.73 -12.63
N GLN A 540 29.40 24.46 -11.58
CA GLN A 540 30.64 23.69 -11.70
C GLN A 540 30.40 22.29 -12.27
N SER A 541 29.35 21.61 -11.82
CA SER A 541 29.00 20.28 -12.31
C SER A 541 28.57 20.29 -13.79
N VAL A 542 27.89 21.36 -14.21
CA VAL A 542 27.45 21.54 -15.61
C VAL A 542 28.65 21.89 -16.52
N ILE A 543 29.58 22.71 -16.05
CA ILE A 543 30.79 23.05 -16.82
C ILE A 543 31.70 21.83 -16.96
N GLN A 544 31.80 20.99 -15.92
CA GLN A 544 32.55 19.73 -15.98
C GLN A 544 31.93 18.73 -16.96
N SER A 545 30.60 18.55 -16.97
CA SER A 545 29.95 17.65 -17.93
C SER A 545 30.08 18.16 -19.37
N ALA A 546 29.98 19.48 -19.58
CA ALA A 546 30.25 20.10 -20.87
C ALA A 546 31.71 19.92 -21.33
N GLN A 547 32.68 19.94 -20.41
CA GLN A 547 34.09 19.70 -20.71
C GLN A 547 34.33 18.25 -21.17
N THR A 548 33.74 17.26 -20.50
CA THR A 548 33.82 15.86 -20.90
C THR A 548 33.21 15.63 -22.28
N MET A 549 32.04 16.21 -22.54
CA MET A 549 31.38 16.09 -23.84
C MET A 549 32.14 16.81 -24.96
N ALA A 550 32.77 17.95 -24.68
CA ALA A 550 33.65 18.64 -25.63
C ALA A 550 34.90 17.82 -25.97
N GLN A 551 35.43 17.05 -25.01
CA GLN A 551 36.53 16.11 -25.25
C GLN A 551 36.08 14.90 -26.08
N GLU A 552 34.92 14.31 -25.76
CA GLU A 552 34.38 13.15 -26.50
C GLU A 552 33.98 13.49 -27.94
N SER A 553 33.48 14.70 -28.17
CA SER A 553 33.08 15.19 -29.50
C SER A 553 34.25 15.74 -30.34
N GLY A 554 35.47 15.78 -29.78
CA GLY A 554 36.65 16.32 -30.47
C GLY A 554 36.64 17.85 -30.65
N LEU A 555 35.70 18.56 -30.02
CA LEU A 555 35.57 20.02 -30.08
C LEU A 555 36.47 20.74 -29.05
N ALA A 556 37.10 20.00 -28.14
CA ALA A 556 37.95 20.51 -27.07
C ALA A 556 39.11 21.39 -27.57
N ASP A 557 39.71 21.03 -28.71
CA ASP A 557 40.91 21.69 -29.26
C ASP A 557 40.58 22.81 -30.26
N VAL A 558 39.31 23.01 -30.60
CA VAL A 558 38.87 24.08 -31.51
C VAL A 558 38.97 25.42 -30.79
N LEU A 559 39.42 26.47 -31.49
CA LEU A 559 39.43 27.83 -30.95
C LEU A 559 38.00 28.27 -30.63
N ALA A 560 37.81 28.81 -29.42
CA ALA A 560 36.50 29.19 -28.92
C ALA A 560 35.85 30.27 -29.79
N ALA A 561 36.65 31.17 -30.39
CA ALA A 561 36.16 32.17 -31.33
C ALA A 561 35.51 31.56 -32.59
N THR A 562 36.10 30.50 -33.17
CA THR A 562 35.54 29.83 -34.36
C THR A 562 34.31 28.98 -34.04
N ALA A 563 34.24 28.40 -32.84
CA ALA A 563 33.06 27.66 -32.39
C ALA A 563 31.85 28.57 -32.10
N LEU A 564 32.10 29.85 -31.79
CA LEU A 564 31.08 30.84 -31.40
C LEU A 564 30.71 31.84 -32.50
N SER A 565 31.48 31.96 -33.58
CA SER A 565 31.16 32.84 -34.72
C SER A 565 30.18 32.17 -35.70
N GLU A 566 29.14 32.90 -36.11
CA GLU A 566 28.17 32.46 -37.13
C GLU A 566 28.86 31.99 -38.41
N GLN A 567 28.60 30.76 -38.84
CA GLN A 567 28.53 30.46 -40.26
C GLN A 567 27.06 30.36 -40.64
N GLU A 568 26.61 31.35 -41.40
CA GLU A 568 25.43 31.27 -42.24
C GLU A 568 25.44 29.94 -43.02
N THR A 569 24.27 29.33 -43.07
CA THR A 569 23.89 28.27 -43.98
C THR A 569 24.51 28.43 -45.38
N ALA A 570 25.43 27.55 -45.74
CA ALA A 570 25.71 27.24 -47.14
C ALA A 570 24.93 25.98 -47.51
N LYS A 571 23.85 26.17 -48.26
CA LYS A 571 23.11 25.12 -48.98
C LYS A 571 24.06 24.17 -49.71
N ALA A 572 23.91 22.87 -49.50
CA ALA A 572 24.08 21.83 -50.50
C ALA A 572 23.08 20.71 -50.20
#